data_AF-A0A954F6X9-F1
#
_entry.id   AF-A0A954F6X9-F1
#
_cell.length_a   1.000
_cell.length_b   1.000
_cell.length_c   1.000
_cell.angle_alpha   90.00
_cell.angle_beta   90.00
_cell.angle_gamma   90.00
#
_symmetry.space_group_name_H-M   'P 1'
#
loop_
_entity.id
_entity.type
_entity.pdbx_description
1 polymer ?
#
loop_
_entity_poly.entity_id
_entity_poly.type
_entity_poly.pdbx_seq_one_letter_code
_entity_poly.pdbx_strand_id
1 'polypeptide(L)'
;LVYAAAAGIDAIGPSPANSKMAAMAKCYAADVAMDVATDAVQVFGGYGYMEDYPIAKFFRDAKILQIYEGTNQIQRLVIARHMIREAADLEHLQEYIPTETQQAYYEAETAQA
;
A
#
# COMPACT_ATOMS: atom_id res chain seq x y z
N LEU A 1 8.10 0.35 10.12
CA LEU A 1 8.13 -0.36 8.82
C LEU A 1 9.49 -0.24 8.12
N VAL A 2 10.00 0.97 7.85
CA VAL A 2 11.29 1.16 7.15
C VAL A 2 12.45 0.39 7.80
N TYR A 3 12.67 0.54 9.11
CA TYR A 3 13.72 -0.20 9.82
C TYR A 3 13.50 -1.72 9.84
N ALA A 4 12.24 -2.17 9.91
CA ALA A 4 11.93 -3.60 9.86
C ALA A 4 12.26 -4.18 8.47
N ALA A 5 12.00 -3.43 7.40
CA ALA A 5 12.38 -3.82 6.05
C ALA A 5 13.89 -3.93 5.87
N ALA A 6 14.65 -2.96 6.41
CA ALA A 6 16.11 -3.00 6.41
C ALA A 6 16.65 -4.22 7.19
N ALA A 7 16.18 -4.40 8.43
CA ALA A 7 16.61 -5.53 9.27
C ALA A 7 16.30 -6.90 8.64
N GLY A 8 15.16 -7.04 7.95
CA GLY A 8 14.83 -8.29 7.24
C GLY A 8 15.73 -8.56 6.03
N ILE A 9 16.17 -7.51 5.33
CA ILE A 9 17.16 -7.64 4.25
C ILE A 9 18.52 -8.03 4.82
N ASP A 10 18.95 -7.42 5.92
CA ASP A 10 20.25 -7.73 6.55
C ASP A 10 20.31 -9.17 7.08
N ALA A 11 19.21 -9.69 7.61
CA ALA A 11 19.15 -11.03 8.20
C ALA A 11 19.11 -12.16 7.16
N ILE A 12 18.36 -11.99 6.07
CA ILE A 12 18.03 -13.08 5.12
C ILE A 12 18.70 -12.86 3.75
N GLY A 13 19.18 -11.64 3.47
CA GLY A 13 19.65 -11.23 2.16
C GLY A 13 18.49 -10.93 1.19
N PRO A 14 18.80 -10.67 -0.09
CA PRO A 14 17.79 -10.38 -1.11
C PRO A 14 16.86 -11.60 -1.30
N SER A 15 15.58 -11.45 -0.96
CA SER A 15 14.56 -12.50 -1.13
C SER A 15 13.25 -11.91 -1.65
N PRO A 16 12.39 -12.70 -2.32
CA PRO A 16 11.08 -12.23 -2.78
C PRO A 16 10.19 -11.70 -1.64
N ALA A 17 10.28 -12.28 -0.44
CA ALA A 17 9.56 -11.82 0.74
C ALA A 17 10.04 -10.42 1.18
N ASN A 18 11.35 -10.17 1.10
CA ASN A 18 11.94 -8.88 1.39
C ASN A 18 11.55 -7.81 0.36
N SER A 19 11.38 -8.18 -0.92
CA SER A 19 10.87 -7.26 -1.95
C SER A 19 9.45 -6.77 -1.67
N LYS A 20 8.54 -7.67 -1.23
CA LYS A 20 7.19 -7.27 -0.77
C LYS A 20 7.25 -6.29 0.38
N MET A 21 8.04 -6.60 1.42
CA MET A 21 8.15 -5.77 2.62
C MET A 21 8.77 -4.40 2.31
N ALA A 22 9.77 -4.33 1.43
CA ALA A 22 10.35 -3.07 0.97
C ALA A 22 9.32 -2.22 0.22
N ALA A 23 8.53 -2.82 -0.68
CA ALA A 23 7.46 -2.13 -1.39
C ALA A 23 6.37 -1.57 -0.43
N MET A 24 5.98 -2.36 0.58
CA MET A 24 5.05 -1.92 1.63
C MET A 24 5.62 -0.74 2.42
N ALA A 25 6.87 -0.85 2.86
CA ALA A 25 7.53 0.19 3.64
C ALA A 25 7.64 1.50 2.86
N LYS A 26 8.04 1.44 1.58
CA LYS A 26 8.13 2.60 0.71
C LYS A 26 6.78 3.28 0.51
N CYS A 27 5.77 2.52 0.07
CA CYS A 27 4.45 3.09 -0.23
C CYS A 27 3.84 3.76 1.00
N TYR A 28 3.87 3.06 2.13
CA TYR A 28 3.30 3.57 3.37
C TYR A 28 4.04 4.80 3.90
N ALA A 29 5.38 4.76 3.93
CA ALA A 29 6.15 5.90 4.42
C ALA A 29 5.98 7.14 3.54
N ALA A 30 5.87 6.98 2.22
CA ALA A 30 5.65 8.10 1.30
C ALA A 30 4.24 8.71 1.45
N ASP A 31 3.20 7.88 1.62
CA ASP A 31 1.83 8.36 1.89
C ASP A 31 1.79 9.15 3.21
N VAL A 32 2.34 8.58 4.28
CA VAL A 32 2.40 9.25 5.61
C VAL A 32 3.20 10.55 5.56
N ALA A 33 4.34 10.59 4.85
CA ALA A 33 5.13 11.81 4.73
C ALA A 33 4.33 12.95 4.07
N MET A 34 3.53 12.63 3.05
CA MET A 34 2.68 13.60 2.37
C MET A 34 1.56 14.10 3.29
N ASP A 35 0.89 13.19 4.00
CA ASP A 35 -0.19 13.53 4.92
C ASP A 35 0.32 14.46 6.02
N VAL A 36 1.42 14.08 6.69
CA VAL A 36 2.04 14.87 7.76
C VAL A 36 2.52 16.24 7.26
N ALA A 37 3.13 16.30 6.08
CA ALA A 37 3.59 17.57 5.53
C ALA A 37 2.41 18.49 5.14
N THR A 38 1.30 17.91 4.69
CA THR A 38 0.06 18.65 4.40
C THR A 38 -0.53 19.24 5.67
N ASP A 39 -0.63 18.45 6.73
CA ASP A 39 -1.10 18.91 8.04
C ASP A 39 -0.17 20.01 8.60
N ALA A 40 1.14 19.86 8.45
CA ALA A 40 2.10 20.87 8.88
C ALA A 40 1.89 22.21 8.15
N VAL A 41 1.65 22.21 6.84
CA VAL A 41 1.29 23.44 6.10
C VAL A 41 0.03 24.07 6.72
N GLN A 42 -1.00 23.27 7.01
CA GLN A 42 -2.25 23.76 7.54
C GLN A 42 -2.12 24.34 8.96
N VAL A 43 -1.32 23.71 9.83
CA VAL A 43 -1.05 24.18 11.20
C VAL A 43 -0.36 25.55 11.21
N PHE A 44 0.55 25.78 10.26
CA PHE A 44 1.28 27.04 10.13
C PHE A 44 0.47 28.14 9.38
N GLY A 45 -0.70 27.79 8.84
CA GLY A 45 -1.56 28.72 8.10
C GLY A 45 -0.83 29.33 6.90
N GLY A 46 -0.99 30.63 6.68
CA GLY A 46 -0.34 31.34 5.56
C GLY A 46 1.18 31.19 5.56
N TYR A 47 1.83 31.18 6.72
CA TYR A 47 3.27 30.99 6.84
C TYR A 47 3.73 29.58 6.42
N GLY A 48 2.86 28.58 6.48
CA GLY A 48 3.15 27.24 6.00
C GLY A 48 3.27 27.13 4.48
N TYR A 49 2.69 28.08 3.75
CA TYR A 49 2.73 28.17 2.28
C TYR A 49 3.80 29.13 1.76
N MET A 50 4.28 30.05 2.61
CA MET A 50 5.37 30.97 2.28
C MET A 50 6.71 30.24 2.22
N GLU A 51 7.61 30.69 1.34
CA GLU A 51 8.95 30.10 1.20
C GLU A 51 9.94 30.58 2.27
N ASP A 52 9.52 31.51 3.14
CA ASP A 52 10.33 32.02 4.25
C ASP A 52 10.61 30.94 5.32
N TYR A 53 9.79 29.89 5.37
CA TYR A 53 9.91 28.77 6.30
C TYR A 53 10.03 27.43 5.55
N PRO A 54 10.71 26.42 6.13
CA PRO A 54 10.99 25.16 5.43
C PRO A 54 9.77 24.27 5.18
N ILE A 55 8.59 24.60 5.75
CA ILE A 55 7.39 23.76 5.68
C ILE A 55 6.92 23.57 4.23
N ALA A 56 6.88 24.66 3.44
CA ALA A 56 6.53 24.58 2.02
C ALA A 56 7.52 23.72 1.23
N LYS A 57 8.81 23.72 1.62
CA LYS A 57 9.81 22.82 1.04
C LYS A 57 9.51 21.36 1.38
N PHE A 58 9.25 21.05 2.65
CA PHE A 58 8.95 19.67 3.08
C PHE A 58 7.69 19.11 2.42
N PHE A 59 6.67 19.92 2.20
CA PHE A 59 5.49 19.52 1.43
C PHE A 59 5.84 19.12 0.00
N ARG A 60 6.64 19.93 -0.70
CA ARG A 60 7.11 19.62 -2.07
C ARG A 60 8.01 18.38 -2.10
N ASP A 61 8.92 18.25 -1.15
CA ASP A 61 9.82 17.10 -1.04
C ASP A 61 9.03 15.81 -0.73
N ALA A 62 8.01 15.87 0.14
CA ALA A 62 7.20 14.70 0.47
C ALA A 62 6.50 14.11 -0.77
N LYS A 63 6.07 14.97 -1.70
CA LYS A 63 5.42 14.52 -2.94
C LYS A 63 6.35 13.69 -3.83
N ILE A 64 7.64 14.00 -3.89
CA ILE A 64 8.56 13.27 -4.78
C ILE A 64 8.71 11.80 -4.36
N LEU A 65 8.54 11.49 -3.06
CA LEU A 65 8.62 10.13 -2.53
C LEU A 65 7.53 9.21 -3.09
N GLN A 66 6.37 9.77 -3.46
CA GLN A 66 5.25 9.03 -4.05
C GLN A 66 5.45 8.75 -5.56
N ILE A 67 6.46 9.36 -6.20
CA ILE A 67 6.64 9.37 -7.66
C ILE A 67 7.96 8.69 -8.07
N TYR A 68 9.07 9.04 -7.42
CA TYR A 68 10.40 8.60 -7.79
C TYR A 68 10.65 7.12 -7.44
N GLU A 69 11.50 6.42 -8.21
CA GLU A 69 11.86 4.99 -8.03
C GLU A 69 10.65 4.04 -7.94
N GLY A 70 9.62 4.33 -8.72
CA GLY A 70 8.36 3.58 -8.75
C GLY A 70 7.30 4.22 -7.86
N THR A 71 6.20 4.60 -8.49
CA THR A 71 5.07 5.28 -7.84
C THR A 71 4.37 4.41 -6.80
N ASN A 72 3.60 5.01 -5.89
CA ASN A 72 2.86 4.26 -4.88
C ASN A 72 1.86 3.25 -5.50
N GLN A 73 1.29 3.54 -6.67
CA GLN A 73 0.45 2.60 -7.40
C GLN A 73 1.25 1.39 -7.91
N ILE A 74 2.48 1.60 -8.39
CA ILE A 74 3.37 0.50 -8.79
C ILE A 74 3.79 -0.32 -7.57
N GLN A 75 4.09 0.32 -6.43
CA GLN A 75 4.40 -0.41 -5.19
C GLN A 75 3.21 -1.28 -4.75
N ARG A 76 1.97 -0.75 -4.80
CA ARG A 76 0.74 -1.51 -4.53
C ARG A 76 0.56 -2.68 -5.49
N LEU A 77 0.88 -2.51 -6.77
CA LEU A 77 0.86 -3.61 -7.74
C LEU A 77 1.88 -4.71 -7.42
N VAL A 78 3.10 -4.33 -7.02
CA VAL A 78 4.13 -5.29 -6.57
C VAL A 78 3.64 -6.06 -5.34
N ILE A 79 3.10 -5.37 -4.35
CA ILE A 79 2.53 -5.98 -3.14
C ILE A 79 1.43 -6.98 -3.51
N ALA A 80 0.47 -6.56 -4.35
CA ALA A 80 -0.62 -7.41 -4.80
C ALA A 80 -0.14 -8.68 -5.51
N ARG A 81 0.89 -8.57 -6.37
CA ARG A 81 1.49 -9.74 -7.05
C ARG A 81 2.10 -10.74 -6.07
N HIS A 82 2.76 -10.26 -5.01
CA HIS A 82 3.29 -11.16 -3.98
C HIS A 82 2.17 -11.80 -3.15
N MET A 83 1.15 -11.02 -2.77
CA MET A 83 0.00 -11.54 -2.02
C MET A 83 -0.77 -12.63 -2.78
N ILE A 84 -0.96 -12.46 -4.10
CA ILE A 84 -1.64 -13.47 -4.93
C ILE A 84 -0.85 -14.79 -4.95
N ARG A 85 0.48 -14.73 -5.01
CA ARG A 85 1.32 -15.93 -4.95
C ARG A 85 1.21 -16.64 -3.60
N GLU A 86 1.30 -15.88 -2.51
CA GLU A 86 1.14 -16.41 -1.16
C GLU A 86 -0.25 -17.00 -0.93
N ALA A 87 -1.30 -16.41 -1.51
CA ALA A 87 -2.65 -16.95 -1.46
C ALA A 87 -2.77 -18.28 -2.22
N ALA A 88 -2.04 -18.47 -3.32
CA ALA A 88 -2.01 -19.74 -4.04
C ALA A 88 -1.38 -20.87 -3.19
N ASP A 89 -0.37 -20.56 -2.38
CA ASP A 89 0.22 -21.53 -1.45
C ASP A 89 -0.79 -21.99 -0.36
N LEU A 90 -1.83 -21.19 -0.12
CA LEU A 90 -2.91 -21.47 0.81
C LEU A 90 -4.12 -22.17 0.18
N GLU A 91 -4.03 -22.65 -1.07
CA GLU A 91 -5.14 -23.37 -1.74
C GLU A 91 -5.64 -24.58 -0.95
N HIS A 92 -4.76 -25.25 -0.21
CA HIS A 92 -5.13 -26.37 0.67
C HIS A 92 -6.15 -25.99 1.76
N LEU A 93 -6.29 -24.70 2.09
CA LEU A 93 -7.30 -24.22 3.04
C LEU A 93 -8.69 -24.08 2.41
N GLN A 94 -8.82 -24.13 1.08
CA GLN A 94 -10.12 -24.02 0.41
C GLN A 94 -11.11 -25.09 0.85
N GLU A 95 -10.62 -26.29 1.18
CA GLU A 95 -11.44 -27.38 1.74
C GLU A 95 -12.12 -26.98 3.06
N TYR A 96 -11.48 -26.11 3.85
CA TYR A 96 -11.95 -25.68 5.17
C TYR A 96 -12.71 -24.34 5.14
N ILE A 97 -12.69 -23.63 4.02
CA ILE A 97 -13.38 -22.34 3.88
C ILE A 97 -14.82 -22.61 3.44
N PRO A 98 -15.83 -22.37 4.29
CA PRO A 98 -17.22 -22.53 3.89
C PRO A 98 -17.54 -21.54 2.77
N THR A 99 -17.98 -22.05 1.62
CA THR A 99 -18.41 -21.25 0.49
C THR A 99 -19.93 -21.25 0.43
N GLU A 100 -20.53 -20.08 0.59
CA GLU A 100 -21.97 -19.90 0.42
C GLU A 100 -22.26 -19.53 -1.04
N THR A 101 -22.94 -20.41 -1.77
CA THR A 101 -23.39 -20.15 -3.13
C THR A 101 -24.66 -19.29 -3.05
N GLN A 102 -24.54 -17.99 -3.32
CA GLN A 102 -25.70 -17.12 -3.44
C GLN A 102 -26.45 -17.46 -4.73
N GLN A 103 -27.66 -18.02 -4.62
CA GLN A 103 -28.56 -18.14 -5.76
C GLN A 103 -29.04 -16.74 -6.17
N ALA A 104 -28.78 -16.37 -7.43
CA ALA A 104 -29.28 -15.12 -7.98
C ALA A 104 -30.80 -15.19 -8.13
N TYR A 105 -31.51 -14.14 -7.68
CA TYR A 105 -32.98 -14.08 -7.69
C TYR A 105 -33.64 -14.30 -9.06
N TYR A 106 -32.89 -14.16 -10.17
CA TYR A 106 -33.42 -14.32 -11.53
C TYR A 106 -33.73 -15.76 -11.94
N GLU A 107 -33.20 -16.76 -11.24
CA GLU A 107 -33.46 -18.18 -11.58
C GLU A 107 -34.79 -18.70 -11.04
N ALA A 108 -35.44 -17.95 -10.13
CA ALA A 108 -36.72 -18.35 -9.53
C ALA A 108 -37.94 -18.01 -10.41
N GLU A 109 -37.86 -17.01 -11.29
CA GLU A 109 -38.99 -16.58 -12.14
C GLU A 109 -39.18 -17.45 -13.40
N THR A 110 -38.12 -18.05 -13.93
CA THR A 110 -38.20 -18.92 -15.12
C THR A 110 -38.67 -20.34 -14.84
N ALA A 111 -38.72 -20.75 -13.57
CA ALA A 111 -39.26 -22.05 -13.15
C ALA A 111 -40.80 -22.03 -12.95
N GLN A 112 -41.44 -20.87 -13.08
CA GLN A 112 -42.89 -20.68 -12.89
C GLN A 112 -43.66 -20.36 -14.18
N ALA A 113 -43.00 -20.39 -15.35
CA ALA A 113 -43.62 -20.25 -16.68
C ALA A 113 -43.64 -21.60 -17.43
#